data_AF-A0AAU9I6N2-F1
#
_entry.id   AF-A0AAU9I6N2-F1
#
_cell.length_a   1.000
_cell.length_b   1.000
_cell.length_c   1.000
_cell.angle_alpha   90.00
_cell.angle_beta   90.00
_cell.angle_gamma   90.00
#
_symmetry.space_group_name_H-M   'P 1'
#
loop_
_entity.id
_entity.type
_entity.pdbx_description
1 polymer ?
#
loop_
_entity_poly.entity_id
_entity_poly.type
_entity_poly.pdbx_seq_one_letter_code
_entity_poly.pdbx_strand_id
1 'polypeptide(L)' 'MRQAFVESANMDNTPPPSLFEQLRQRLACASEPLEALNQFEAELLYAFPAEATVIVELVASWGHRLGVLTCDDLEGYI' A
#
# COMPACT_ATOMS: atom_id res chain seq x y z
N MET A 1 4.20 -21.57 43.80
CA MET A 1 3.93 -20.20 44.26
C MET A 1 4.36 -19.23 43.18
N ARG A 2 3.44 -18.34 42.81
CA ARG A 2 3.61 -16.95 42.38
C ARG A 2 4.82 -16.55 41.51
N GLN A 3 4.42 -16.03 40.34
CA GLN A 3 4.84 -14.75 39.75
C GLN A 3 6.19 -14.75 39.04
N ALA A 4 6.43 -13.97 37.99
CA ALA A 4 5.64 -13.13 37.07
C ALA A 4 6.70 -12.41 36.20
N PHE A 5 6.31 -11.88 35.04
CA PHE A 5 7.06 -10.89 34.25
C PHE A 5 8.38 -11.42 33.61
N VAL A 6 8.61 -11.38 32.31
CA VAL A 6 8.18 -10.39 31.34
C VAL A 6 8.04 -11.04 29.97
N GLU A 7 6.85 -10.91 29.41
CA GLU A 7 6.59 -11.00 27.98
C GLU A 7 7.10 -9.67 27.40
N SER A 8 8.37 -9.62 27.00
CA SER A 8 8.89 -8.51 26.18
C SER A 8 8.99 -9.01 24.76
N ALA A 9 7.89 -8.75 24.06
CA ALA A 9 7.67 -8.80 22.63
C ALA A 9 8.88 -9.20 21.80
N ASN A 10 8.72 -10.36 21.17
CA ASN A 10 9.37 -10.79 19.95
C ASN A 10 9.85 -9.58 19.13
N MET A 11 11.17 -9.40 19.12
CA MET A 11 11.90 -8.50 18.25
C MET A 11 11.29 -8.60 16.86
N ASP A 12 10.63 -7.53 16.42
CA ASP A 12 9.96 -7.37 15.14
C ASP A 12 11.00 -7.55 14.02
N ASN A 13 11.31 -8.81 13.74
CA ASN A 13 11.99 -9.28 12.54
C ASN A 13 10.90 -9.64 11.54
N THR A 14 9.82 -8.85 11.48
CA THR A 14 8.94 -8.93 10.33
C THR A 14 9.74 -8.32 9.18
N PRO A 15 10.01 -9.06 8.09
CA PRO A 15 10.60 -8.43 6.92
C PRO A 15 9.73 -7.22 6.56
N PRO A 16 10.33 -6.11 6.08
CA PRO A 16 9.57 -4.92 5.75
C PRO A 16 8.37 -5.34 4.89
N PRO A 17 7.15 -4.93 5.25
CA PRO A 17 5.95 -5.38 4.56
C PRO A 17 6.11 -5.11 3.06
N SER A 18 5.71 -6.08 2.22
CA SER A 18 5.72 -5.91 0.78
C SER A 18 4.98 -4.62 0.38
N LEU A 19 5.36 -3.98 -0.72
CA LEU A 19 4.71 -2.74 -1.20
C LEU A 19 3.17 -2.87 -1.26
N PHE A 20 2.68 -4.04 -1.69
CA PHE A 20 1.25 -4.35 -1.69
C PHE A 20 0.62 -4.36 -0.29
N GLU A 21 1.32 -4.92 0.71
CA GLU A 21 0.85 -4.96 2.09
C GLU A 21 0.83 -3.55 2.70
N GLN A 22 1.87 -2.75 2.44
CA GLN A 22 1.93 -1.34 2.85
C GLN A 22 0.74 -0.56 2.29
N LEU A 23 0.47 -0.71 0.98
CA LEU A 23 -0.68 -0.08 0.35
C LEU A 23 -1.99 -0.57 0.96
N ARG A 24 -2.17 -1.89 1.14
CA ARG A 24 -3.40 -2.47 1.72
C ARG A 24 -3.67 -1.95 3.13
N GLN A 25 -2.64 -1.85 3.98
CA GLN A 25 -2.76 -1.31 5.33
C GLN A 25 -3.10 0.19 5.31
N ARG A 26 -2.44 0.97 4.44
CA ARG A 26 -2.76 2.39 4.24
C ARG A 26 -4.22 2.58 3.85
N LEU A 27 -4.70 1.82 2.87
CA LEU A 27 -6.08 1.89 2.39
C LEU A 27 -7.09 1.46 3.47
N ALA A 28 -6.76 0.46 4.29
CA ALA A 28 -7.63 0.02 5.38
C ALA A 28 -7.79 1.08 6.49
N CYS A 29 -6.79 1.93 6.69
CA CYS A 29 -6.81 3.02 7.67
C CYS A 29 -7.21 4.38 7.08
N ALA A 30 -7.17 4.54 5.76
CA ALA A 30 -7.49 5.80 5.10
C ALA A 30 -8.99 6.04 5.07
N SER A 31 -9.41 7.25 5.46
CA SER A 31 -10.78 7.70 5.25
C SER A 31 -11.10 7.94 3.77
N GLU A 32 -10.07 8.26 2.99
CA GLU A 32 -10.15 8.50 1.54
C GLU A 32 -9.16 7.56 0.82
N PRO A 33 -9.62 6.35 0.43
CA PRO A 33 -8.74 5.34 -0.15
C PRO A 33 -8.14 5.77 -1.50
N LEU A 34 -8.87 6.57 -2.29
CA LEU A 34 -8.36 7.09 -3.56
C LEU A 34 -7.18 8.05 -3.36
N GLU A 35 -7.27 8.98 -2.41
CA GLU A 35 -6.15 9.88 -2.08
C GLU A 35 -4.95 9.11 -1.54
N ALA A 36 -5.17 8.12 -0.67
CA ALA A 36 -4.09 7.31 -0.15
C ALA A 36 -3.39 6.49 -1.25
N LEU A 37 -4.12 6.02 -2.26
CA LEU A 37 -3.56 5.37 -3.44
C LEU A 37 -2.71 6.33 -4.27
N ASN A 38 -3.22 7.54 -4.55
CA ASN A 38 -2.52 8.57 -5.32
C ASN A 38 -1.24 9.06 -4.61
N GLN A 39 -1.28 9.24 -3.29
CA GLN A 39 -0.10 9.59 -2.51
C GLN A 39 0.96 8.49 -2.59
N PHE A 40 0.54 7.22 -2.49
CA PHE A 40 1.44 6.09 -2.60
C PHE A 40 2.08 5.98 -3.98
N GLU A 41 1.33 6.26 -5.06
CA GLU A 41 1.88 6.38 -6.40
C GLU A 41 2.94 7.48 -6.48
N ALA A 42 2.65 8.68 -5.99
CA ALA A 42 3.58 9.80 -6.02
C ALA A 42 4.87 9.50 -5.24
N GLU A 43 4.78 8.81 -4.10
CA GLU A 43 5.94 8.34 -3.33
C GLU A 43 6.80 7.36 -4.15
N LEU A 44 6.18 6.41 -4.85
CA LEU A 44 6.88 5.46 -5.71
C LEU A 44 7.51 6.14 -6.92
N LEU A 45 6.80 7.05 -7.58
CA LEU A 45 7.31 7.82 -8.72
C LEU A 45 8.51 8.69 -8.33
N TYR A 46 8.49 9.25 -7.12
CA TYR A 46 9.61 10.01 -6.59
C TYR A 46 10.83 9.11 -6.30
N ALA A 47 10.60 7.92 -5.75
CA ALA A 47 11.67 6.96 -5.42
C ALA A 47 12.25 6.27 -6.67
N PHE A 48 11.41 5.99 -7.67
CA PHE A 48 11.79 5.28 -8.91
C PHE A 48 11.29 6.03 -10.16
N PRO A 49 11.85 7.22 -10.44
CA PRO A 49 11.37 8.06 -11.56
C PRO A 49 11.59 7.40 -12.93
N ALA A 50 12.53 6.45 -13.04
CA ALA A 50 12.78 5.70 -14.27
C ALA A 50 11.69 4.65 -14.58
N GLU A 51 10.93 4.23 -13.57
CA GLU A 51 9.92 3.17 -13.68
C GLU A 51 8.51 3.76 -13.63
N ALA A 52 8.35 5.03 -13.99
CA ALA A 52 7.11 5.76 -13.82
C ALA A 52 5.89 5.07 -14.43
N THR A 53 6.02 4.60 -15.68
CA THR A 53 4.96 3.85 -16.37
C THR A 53 4.60 2.56 -15.62
N VAL A 54 5.61 1.79 -15.20
CA VAL A 54 5.41 0.52 -14.47
C VAL A 54 4.71 0.77 -13.13
N ILE A 55 5.07 1.84 -12.43
CA ILE A 55 4.46 2.22 -11.15
C ILE A 55 3.00 2.58 -11.34
N VAL A 56 2.67 3.44 -12.32
CA VAL A 56 1.28 3.83 -12.60
C VAL A 56 0.44 2.59 -12.94
N GLU A 57 0.94 1.71 -13.82
CA GLU A 57 0.25 0.47 -14.16
C GLU A 57 0.07 -0.47 -12.96
N LEU A 58 1.09 -0.58 -12.10
CA LEU A 58 1.08 -1.40 -10.89
C LEU A 58 0.07 -0.87 -9.87
N VAL A 59 0.10 0.42 -9.59
CA VAL A 59 -0.78 1.08 -8.63
C VAL A 59 -2.23 1.07 -9.14
N ALA A 60 -2.47 1.33 -10.43
CA ALA A 60 -3.79 1.19 -11.04
C ALA A 60 -4.32 -0.25 -10.93
N SER A 61 -3.48 -1.25 -11.22
CA SER A 61 -3.83 -2.67 -11.08
C SER A 61 -4.18 -3.04 -9.63
N TRP A 62 -3.45 -2.50 -8.65
CA TRP A 62 -3.72 -2.71 -7.23
C TRP A 62 -4.96 -1.97 -6.75
N GLY A 63 -5.17 -0.73 -7.18
CA GLY A 63 -6.36 0.07 -6.90
C GLY A 63 -7.63 -0.62 -7.39
N HIS A 64 -7.59 -1.16 -8.61
CA HIS A 64 -8.68 -1.97 -9.16
C HIS A 64 -8.91 -3.26 -8.37
N ARG A 65 -7.83 -4.01 -8.05
CA ARG A 65 -7.93 -5.26 -7.27
C ARG A 65 -8.49 -5.03 -5.87
N LEU A 66 -8.16 -3.90 -5.24
CA LEU A 66 -8.63 -3.52 -3.91
C LEU A 66 -10.00 -2.85 -3.93
N GLY A 67 -10.59 -2.64 -5.12
CA GLY A 67 -11.90 -2.01 -5.29
C GLY A 67 -11.91 -0.50 -5.04
N VAL A 68 -10.74 0.13 -5.00
CA VAL A 68 -10.57 1.59 -4.84
C VAL A 68 -10.83 2.31 -6.14
N LEU A 69 -10.34 1.76 -7.26
CA LEU A 69 -10.60 2.26 -8.60
C LEU A 69 -11.78 1.48 -9.19
N THR A 70 -12.82 2.20 -9.58
CA THR A 70 -13.94 1.65 -10.35
C THR A 70 -13.54 1.53 -11.82
N CYS A 71 -14.10 0.56 -12.54
CA CYS A 71 -13.83 0.34 -13.97
C CYS A 71 -13.93 1.63 -14.82
N ASP A 72 -14.81 2.56 -14.45
CA ASP A 72 -15.00 3.88 -15.07
C ASP A 72 -13.71 4.74 -15.10
N ASP A 73 -12.85 4.60 -14.09
CA ASP A 73 -11.58 5.33 -13.98
C ASP A 73 -10.49 4.76 -14.91
N LEU A 74 -10.58 3.46 -15.24
CA LEU A 74 -9.66 2.76 -16.15
C LEU A 74 -9.99 2.98 -17.63
N GLU A 75 -11.22 3.37 -17.96
CA GLU A 75 -11.65 3.60 -19.35
C GLU A 75 -10.99 4.85 -19.99
N GLY A 76 -10.35 5.71 -19.20
CA GLY A 76 -9.60 6.86 -19.70
C GLY A 76 -8.22 6.53 -20.30
N TYR A 77 -7.77 5.27 -20.25
CA TYR A 77 -6.41 4.86 -20.63
C TYR A 77 -6.27 4.08 -21.96
N ILE A 78 -7.36 3.92 -22.74
CA ILE A 78 -7.33 3.24 -24.06
C ILE A 78 -7.26 4.23 -25.23
#